data_AF-A0A2G9S6X7-F1
#
_entry.id   AF-A0A2G9S6X7-F1
#
_cell.length_a   1.000
_cell.length_b   1.000
_cell.length_c   1.000
_cell.angle_alpha   90.00
_cell.angle_beta   90.00
_cell.angle_gamma   90.00
#
_symmetry.space_group_name_H-M   'P 1'
#
loop_
_entity.id
_entity.type
_entity.pdbx_description
1 polymer ?
#
loop_
_entity_poly.entity_id
_entity_poly.type
_entity_poly.pdbx_seq_one_letter_code
_entity_poly.pdbx_strand_id
1 'polypeptide(L)'
;ILSKGRIITVGKQKRDQGQGLVSMSLIVTKDLIPSFRIVAYYTIEKELVSDSLWVDVVDECMGTLEVDSDKKTAAPSDPVTLTLKADSDSHVGLVAVDKAVFVLNKKYKITQSKVWDIVEKSDIGCTPGSGANNMEVFYDAGLAVESNFGMVTKQRSDPSCDAGKKRKRRSSAALIEMKNQKALKYNENLERQCCHDGMTSNPMGHSCDRRAKHILKGDKCVQVFLDCCRYIELKIKIEKELDRDLERSDNEGDYMKDEDISVRSAFDESWLWNIIKITAKPDANG
;
A
#
# COMPACT_ATOMS: atom_id res chain seq x y z
N ILE A 1 21.35 13.81 -8.64
CA ILE A 1 20.67 12.68 -7.97
C ILE A 1 19.86 13.24 -6.83
N LEU A 2 18.59 12.85 -6.75
CA LEU A 2 17.62 13.32 -5.78
C LEU A 2 17.19 12.15 -4.90
N SER A 3 17.02 12.37 -3.60
CA SER A 3 16.35 11.43 -2.70
C SER A 3 15.65 12.22 -1.61
N LYS A 4 14.50 11.74 -1.12
CA LYS A 4 13.70 12.41 -0.06
C LYS A 4 13.39 13.87 -0.38
N GLY A 5 13.15 14.18 -1.66
CA GLY A 5 12.90 15.54 -2.15
C GLY A 5 14.09 16.51 -2.10
N ARG A 6 15.33 16.01 -1.93
CA ARG A 6 16.55 16.82 -1.86
C ARG A 6 17.60 16.39 -2.88
N ILE A 7 18.41 17.34 -3.34
CA ILE A 7 19.57 17.06 -4.20
C ILE A 7 20.70 16.51 -3.32
N ILE A 8 21.06 15.24 -3.50
CA ILE A 8 22.14 14.58 -2.75
C ILE A 8 23.48 14.80 -3.43
N THR A 9 23.54 14.58 -4.75
CA THR A 9 24.77 14.73 -5.53
C THR A 9 24.51 15.36 -6.89
N VAL A 10 25.51 16.13 -7.36
CA VAL A 10 25.56 16.72 -8.70
C VAL A 10 26.93 16.41 -9.29
N GLY A 11 26.97 15.99 -10.55
CA GLY A 11 28.20 15.61 -11.23
C GLY A 11 28.08 15.75 -12.74
N LYS A 12 29.18 15.46 -13.44
CA LYS A 12 29.23 15.46 -14.91
C LYS A 12 29.97 14.21 -15.37
N GLN A 13 29.42 13.52 -16.36
CA GLN A 13 30.07 12.42 -17.06
C GLN A 13 30.54 12.94 -18.42
N LYS A 14 31.85 12.87 -18.70
CA LYS A 14 32.38 13.27 -20.01
C LYS A 14 32.00 12.23 -21.07
N ARG A 15 31.70 12.73 -22.27
CA ARG A 15 31.43 11.94 -23.47
C ARG A 15 32.46 12.32 -24.53
N ASP A 16 33.22 11.35 -25.03
CA ASP A 16 34.19 11.59 -26.09
C ASP A 16 33.50 11.55 -27.47
N GLN A 17 34.12 12.21 -28.46
CA GLN A 17 33.60 12.22 -29.83
C GLN A 17 33.58 10.79 -30.41
N GLY A 18 32.45 10.41 -31.02
CA GLY A 18 32.25 9.07 -31.59
C GLY A 18 31.70 8.02 -30.61
N GLN A 19 31.62 8.31 -29.30
CA GLN A 19 30.94 7.42 -28.35
C GLN A 19 29.42 7.53 -28.49
N GLY A 20 28.78 6.43 -28.91
CA GLY A 20 27.32 6.28 -28.97
C GLY A 20 26.69 5.96 -27.61
N LEU A 21 27.42 5.27 -26.73
CA LEU A 21 26.98 4.92 -25.36
C LEU A 21 28.09 5.32 -24.37
N VAL A 22 27.68 5.96 -23.27
CA VAL A 22 28.57 6.30 -22.16
C VAL A 22 27.95 5.74 -20.89
N SER A 23 28.71 4.97 -20.13
CA SER A 23 28.26 4.37 -18.86
C SER A 23 28.82 5.16 -17.68
N MET A 24 28.00 5.32 -16.65
CA MET A 24 28.37 5.91 -15.37
C MET A 24 28.13 4.88 -14.28
N SER A 25 29.12 4.64 -13.42
CA SER A 25 28.95 3.84 -12.21
C SER A 25 28.53 4.74 -11.06
N LEU A 26 27.48 4.33 -10.35
CA LEU A 26 27.00 4.99 -9.15
C LEU A 26 27.06 4.00 -8.00
N ILE A 27 27.74 4.37 -6.92
CA ILE A 27 27.74 3.59 -5.68
C ILE A 27 26.48 3.98 -4.90
N VAL A 28 25.63 3.01 -4.61
CA VAL A 28 24.41 3.22 -3.82
C VAL A 28 24.79 3.33 -2.34
N THR A 29 24.54 4.49 -1.73
CA THR A 29 24.81 4.75 -0.30
C THR A 29 23.51 4.78 0.51
N LYS A 30 23.62 4.71 1.84
CA LYS A 30 22.47 4.73 2.77
C LYS A 30 21.59 5.98 2.63
N ASP A 31 22.12 7.08 2.10
CA ASP A 31 21.38 8.31 1.89
C ASP A 31 20.32 8.20 0.78
N LEU A 32 20.49 7.23 -0.12
CA LEU A 32 19.62 6.98 -1.27
C LEU A 32 18.43 6.05 -0.95
N ILE A 33 18.35 5.51 0.26
CA ILE A 33 17.23 4.69 0.75
C ILE A 33 16.07 5.62 1.15
N PRO A 34 14.80 5.35 0.81
CA PRO A 34 14.30 4.11 0.19
C PRO A 34 14.36 4.12 -1.33
N SER A 35 14.23 5.30 -1.94
CA SER A 35 14.29 5.47 -3.39
C SER A 35 15.02 6.76 -3.75
N PHE A 36 15.53 6.81 -4.98
CA PHE A 36 16.21 7.98 -5.51
C PHE A 36 15.92 8.18 -7.00
N ARG A 37 16.05 9.43 -7.45
CA ARG A 37 15.87 9.83 -8.84
C ARG A 37 17.19 10.29 -9.43
N ILE A 38 17.50 9.81 -10.62
CA ILE A 38 18.58 10.33 -11.44
C ILE A 38 17.96 11.18 -12.53
N VAL A 39 18.35 12.45 -12.59
CA VAL A 39 18.02 13.33 -13.72
C VAL A 39 19.32 13.61 -14.45
N ALA A 40 19.36 13.31 -15.74
CA ALA A 40 20.50 13.57 -16.60
C ALA A 40 20.06 14.48 -17.74
N TYR A 41 20.96 15.37 -18.16
CA TYR A 41 20.70 16.27 -19.28
C TYR A 41 21.99 16.61 -20.02
N TYR A 42 21.85 16.99 -21.28
CA TYR A 42 22.90 17.62 -22.06
C TYR A 42 22.30 18.73 -22.93
N THR A 43 23.15 19.64 -23.38
CA THR A 43 22.76 20.78 -24.21
C THR A 43 23.44 20.68 -25.56
N ILE A 44 22.69 20.79 -26.65
CA ILE A 44 23.21 20.94 -28.01
C ILE A 44 22.79 22.32 -28.50
N GLU A 45 23.76 23.20 -28.74
CA GLU A 45 23.54 24.61 -29.10
C GLU A 45 22.69 25.37 -28.07
N LYS A 46 21.37 25.34 -28.20
CA LYS A 46 20.37 25.95 -27.31
C LYS A 46 19.20 25.03 -26.98
N GLU A 47 19.32 23.75 -27.32
CA GLU A 47 18.32 22.74 -26.99
C GLU A 47 18.80 21.91 -25.79
N LEU A 48 17.93 21.78 -24.81
CA LEU A 48 18.12 20.94 -23.64
C LEU A 48 17.44 19.60 -23.89
N VAL A 49 18.20 18.51 -23.79
CA VAL A 49 17.67 17.15 -23.80
C VAL A 49 17.89 16.58 -22.41
N SER A 50 16.83 16.04 -21.81
CA SER A 50 16.86 15.51 -20.47
C SER A 50 16.03 14.25 -20.37
N ASP A 51 16.43 13.39 -19.46
CA ASP A 51 15.65 12.22 -19.08
C ASP A 51 15.82 11.95 -17.58
N SER A 52 14.88 11.22 -17.00
CA SER A 52 14.92 10.88 -15.58
C SER A 52 14.55 9.42 -15.33
N LEU A 53 15.19 8.85 -14.31
CA LEU A 53 14.97 7.49 -13.85
C LEU A 53 14.67 7.53 -12.35
N TRP A 54 13.59 6.88 -11.94
CA TRP A 54 13.34 6.54 -10.53
C TRP A 54 13.86 5.13 -10.25
N VAL A 55 14.61 4.99 -9.17
CA VAL A 55 15.23 3.73 -8.76
C VAL A 55 14.77 3.43 -7.34
N ASP A 56 14.10 2.30 -7.20
CA ASP A 56 13.73 1.70 -5.92
C ASP A 56 14.93 0.95 -5.35
N VAL A 57 15.29 1.25 -4.10
CA VAL A 57 16.38 0.58 -3.37
C VAL A 57 15.75 -0.34 -2.34
N VAL A 58 16.46 -1.40 -1.97
CA VAL A 58 15.98 -2.29 -0.92
C VAL A 58 15.80 -1.49 0.38
N ASP A 59 14.58 -1.55 0.91
CA ASP A 59 14.16 -0.95 2.18
C ASP A 59 14.88 -1.57 3.38
N GLU A 60 16.15 -1.22 3.59
CA GLU A 60 16.95 -1.65 4.73
C GLU A 60 17.11 -0.53 5.77
N CYS A 61 17.25 -0.90 7.04
CA CYS A 61 17.49 0.07 8.09
C CYS A 61 18.88 0.66 7.89
N MET A 62 19.02 1.97 8.07
CA MET A 62 20.34 2.62 7.98
C MET A 62 21.31 2.11 9.06
N GLY A 63 20.77 1.61 10.16
CA GLY A 63 21.50 1.05 11.29
C GLY A 63 21.09 -0.39 11.61
N THR A 64 21.77 -0.99 12.58
CA THR A 64 21.48 -2.35 13.04
C THR A 64 20.66 -2.33 14.33
N LEU A 65 19.70 -3.24 14.43
CA LEU A 65 18.94 -3.48 15.65
C LEU A 65 18.54 -4.95 15.69
N GLU A 66 19.11 -5.70 16.64
CA GLU A 66 18.78 -7.09 16.88
C GLU A 66 18.44 -7.28 18.36
N VAL A 67 17.37 -8.04 18.61
CA VAL A 67 16.97 -8.45 19.96
C VAL A 67 17.00 -9.97 19.98
N ASP A 68 17.83 -10.53 20.85
CA ASP A 68 17.94 -11.97 21.08
C ASP A 68 17.57 -12.32 22.52
N SER A 69 17.21 -13.58 22.74
CA SER A 69 16.80 -14.10 24.05
C SER A 69 17.61 -15.33 24.40
N ASP A 70 18.05 -15.44 25.66
CA ASP A 70 18.74 -16.62 26.17
C ASP A 70 17.88 -17.92 26.12
N LYS A 71 16.55 -17.78 26.15
CA LYS A 71 15.58 -18.89 26.17
C LYS A 71 14.53 -18.77 25.08
N LYS A 72 14.28 -19.86 24.35
CA LYS A 72 13.17 -19.97 23.37
C LYS A 72 11.82 -20.30 24.00
N THR A 73 11.84 -20.94 25.16
CA THR A 73 10.65 -21.34 25.93
C THR A 73 10.89 -21.03 27.40
N ALA A 74 9.93 -20.38 28.04
CA ALA A 74 9.99 -19.99 29.44
C ALA A 74 8.68 -20.40 30.11
N ALA A 75 8.76 -20.89 31.35
CA ALA A 75 7.59 -21.05 32.19
C ALA A 75 7.12 -19.69 32.73
N PRO A 76 5.86 -19.56 33.17
CA PRO A 76 5.39 -18.33 33.81
C PRO A 76 6.28 -17.96 35.00
N SER A 77 6.70 -16.69 35.06
CA SER A 77 7.62 -16.13 36.07
C SER A 77 9.09 -16.55 35.96
N ASP A 78 9.49 -17.32 34.94
CA ASP A 78 10.90 -17.57 34.71
C ASP A 78 11.63 -16.28 34.31
N PRO A 79 12.84 -16.02 34.86
CA PRO A 79 13.67 -14.94 34.37
C PRO A 79 14.18 -15.25 32.96
N VAL A 80 14.06 -14.26 32.07
CA VAL A 80 14.54 -14.28 30.68
C VAL A 80 15.47 -13.10 30.47
N THR A 81 16.63 -13.36 29.88
CA THR A 81 17.63 -12.32 29.59
C THR A 81 17.56 -11.95 28.12
N LEU A 82 17.32 -10.67 27.84
CA LEU A 82 17.31 -10.13 26.48
C LEU A 82 18.66 -9.50 26.16
N THR A 83 19.26 -9.92 25.05
CA THR A 83 20.49 -9.31 24.52
C THR A 83 20.11 -8.37 23.39
N LEU A 84 20.50 -7.10 23.53
CA LEU A 84 20.20 -6.05 22.58
C LEU A 84 21.49 -5.63 21.85
N LYS A 85 21.49 -5.74 20.53
CA LYS A 85 22.56 -5.20 19.67
C LYS A 85 21.99 -4.05 18.86
N ALA A 86 22.63 -2.89 18.95
CA ALA A 86 22.24 -1.70 18.21
C ALA A 86 23.42 -0.75 18.07
N ASP A 87 23.34 0.15 17.11
CA ASP A 87 24.38 1.15 16.85
C ASP A 87 24.66 2.02 18.08
N SER A 88 25.91 2.48 18.22
CA SER A 88 26.35 3.33 19.35
C SER A 88 25.59 4.67 19.41
N ASP A 89 25.30 5.14 20.62
CA ASP A 89 24.55 6.38 20.90
C ASP A 89 23.09 6.39 20.38
N SER A 90 22.55 5.21 20.06
CA SER A 90 21.13 5.05 19.71
C SER A 90 20.21 4.98 20.93
N HIS A 91 18.93 5.29 20.72
CA HIS A 91 17.87 5.09 21.70
C HIS A 91 16.96 3.97 21.21
N VAL A 92 16.81 2.92 22.00
CA VAL A 92 15.99 1.77 21.68
C VAL A 92 14.75 1.76 22.58
N GLY A 93 13.57 1.84 21.96
CA GLY A 93 12.30 1.63 22.64
C GLY A 93 11.94 0.14 22.65
N LEU A 94 11.61 -0.39 23.83
CA LEU A 94 11.16 -1.77 24.02
C LEU A 94 9.67 -1.78 24.36
N VAL A 95 8.99 -2.83 23.92
CA VAL A 95 7.61 -3.14 24.30
C VAL A 95 7.36 -4.65 24.14
N ALA A 96 6.74 -5.25 25.14
CA ALA A 96 6.27 -6.63 25.13
C ALA A 96 4.75 -6.64 24.91
N VAL A 97 4.30 -7.32 23.85
CA VAL A 97 2.90 -7.37 23.41
C VAL A 97 2.47 -8.83 23.25
N ASP A 98 1.23 -9.14 23.60
CA ASP A 98 0.63 -10.44 23.31
C ASP A 98 0.65 -10.73 21.79
N LYS A 99 1.13 -11.93 21.44
CA LYS A 99 1.19 -12.42 20.07
C LYS A 99 -0.17 -12.37 19.36
N ALA A 100 -1.26 -12.66 20.08
CA ALA A 100 -2.59 -12.62 19.51
C ALA A 100 -2.95 -11.19 19.05
N VAL A 101 -2.71 -10.16 19.88
CA VAL A 101 -2.91 -8.75 19.49
C VAL A 101 -2.04 -8.39 18.29
N PHE A 102 -0.76 -8.77 18.34
CA PHE A 102 0.22 -8.42 17.32
C PHE A 102 -0.10 -9.01 15.94
N VAL A 103 -0.76 -10.18 15.89
CA VAL A 103 -1.17 -10.84 14.65
C VAL A 103 -2.54 -10.37 14.16
N LEU A 104 -3.46 -10.02 15.06
CA LEU A 104 -4.84 -9.66 14.73
C LEU A 104 -4.97 -8.42 13.84
N ASN A 105 -4.21 -7.36 14.12
CA ASN A 105 -4.35 -6.10 13.39
C ASN A 105 -3.04 -5.60 12.76
N LYS A 106 -2.83 -5.98 11.50
CA LYS A 106 -1.67 -5.54 10.71
C LYS A 106 -1.75 -4.08 10.26
N LYS A 107 -2.92 -3.43 10.32
CA LYS A 107 -3.12 -2.07 9.80
C LYS A 107 -2.41 -1.01 10.64
N TYR A 108 -2.46 -1.13 11.97
CA TYR A 108 -1.89 -0.12 12.88
C TYR A 108 -0.50 -0.49 13.42
N LYS A 109 -0.01 -1.70 13.14
CA LYS A 109 1.36 -2.10 13.46
C LYS A 109 2.38 -1.23 12.70
N ILE A 110 3.38 -0.71 13.41
CA ILE A 110 4.52 -0.04 12.79
C ILE A 110 5.43 -1.11 12.20
N THR A 111 5.76 -0.96 10.92
CA THR A 111 6.74 -1.78 10.20
C THR A 111 7.71 -0.86 9.50
N GLN A 112 8.90 -1.35 9.23
CA GLN A 112 9.93 -0.59 8.53
C GLN A 112 9.43 -0.08 7.17
N SER A 113 8.72 -0.93 6.40
CA SER A 113 8.08 -0.53 5.15
C SER A 113 7.13 0.66 5.32
N LYS A 114 6.32 0.70 6.39
CA LYS A 114 5.42 1.84 6.64
C LYS A 114 6.17 3.12 7.01
N VAL A 115 7.32 3.00 7.66
CA VAL A 115 8.17 4.15 7.94
C VAL A 115 8.73 4.68 6.62
N TRP A 116 9.21 3.81 5.74
CA TRP A 116 9.67 4.19 4.41
C TRP A 116 8.56 4.74 3.52
N ASP A 117 7.35 4.17 3.54
CA ASP A 117 6.17 4.70 2.85
C ASP A 117 5.84 6.16 3.26
N ILE A 118 6.12 6.51 4.52
CA ILE A 118 5.93 7.88 5.04
C ILE A 118 7.07 8.78 4.57
N VAL A 119 8.31 8.29 4.62
CA VAL A 119 9.49 9.03 4.16
C VAL A 119 9.43 9.27 2.66
N GLU A 120 8.96 8.30 1.87
CA GLU A 120 8.86 8.41 0.41
C GLU A 120 7.82 9.46 -0.01
N LYS A 121 6.78 9.71 0.81
CA LYS A 121 5.84 10.84 0.57
C LYS A 121 6.50 12.21 0.71
N SER A 122 7.72 12.30 1.24
CA SER A 122 8.51 13.54 1.21
C SER A 122 9.18 13.78 -0.15
N ASP A 123 9.26 12.75 -1.01
CA ASP A 123 9.62 12.96 -2.40
C ASP A 123 8.54 13.78 -3.10
N ILE A 124 8.98 14.89 -3.70
CA ILE A 124 8.13 15.80 -4.43
C ILE A 124 7.99 15.39 -5.90
N GLY A 125 8.71 14.37 -6.37
CA GLY A 125 8.55 13.85 -7.72
C GLY A 125 7.18 13.22 -7.98
N CYS A 126 6.65 13.38 -9.19
CA CYS A 126 5.29 12.98 -9.55
C CYS A 126 5.21 11.68 -10.32
N THR A 127 6.14 11.47 -11.25
CA THR A 127 6.13 10.29 -12.14
C THR A 127 7.30 9.39 -11.78
N PRO A 128 7.27 8.08 -12.06
CA PRO A 128 8.42 7.20 -11.84
C PRO A 128 9.56 7.42 -12.87
N GLY A 129 9.55 8.52 -13.63
CA GLY A 129 10.61 8.86 -14.57
C GLY A 129 10.11 9.56 -15.82
N SER A 130 11.06 9.95 -16.67
CA SER A 130 10.88 10.69 -17.91
C SER A 130 9.90 11.87 -17.80
N GLY A 131 9.39 12.33 -18.93
CA GLY A 131 8.42 13.43 -19.02
C GLY A 131 7.97 13.58 -20.47
N ALA A 132 6.84 14.24 -20.73
CA ALA A 132 6.40 14.40 -22.12
C ALA A 132 7.31 15.33 -22.91
N ASN A 133 7.97 16.27 -22.21
CA ASN A 133 8.94 17.21 -22.75
C ASN A 133 10.17 17.30 -21.83
N ASN A 134 11.28 17.79 -22.38
CA ASN A 134 12.50 18.12 -21.63
C ASN A 134 12.25 18.92 -20.33
N MET A 135 11.39 19.93 -20.35
CA MET A 135 11.05 20.70 -19.14
C MET A 135 10.18 19.91 -18.14
N GLU A 136 9.31 19.05 -18.63
CA GLU A 136 8.45 18.24 -17.78
C GLU A 136 9.25 17.16 -17.04
N VAL A 137 10.34 16.66 -17.62
CA VAL A 137 11.27 15.75 -16.93
C VAL A 137 11.80 16.37 -15.63
N PHE A 138 12.18 17.66 -15.64
CA PHE A 138 12.65 18.34 -14.43
C PHE A 138 11.49 18.58 -13.46
N TYR A 139 10.35 19.06 -13.94
CA TYR A 139 9.18 19.33 -13.12
C TYR A 139 8.67 18.06 -12.41
N ASP A 140 8.55 16.96 -13.15
CA ASP A 140 8.08 15.67 -12.65
C ASP A 140 9.09 15.00 -11.72
N ALA A 141 10.39 15.30 -11.87
CA ALA A 141 11.41 14.91 -10.91
C ALA A 141 11.44 15.80 -9.66
N GLY A 142 10.63 16.87 -9.59
CA GLY A 142 10.59 17.80 -8.47
C GLY A 142 11.68 18.88 -8.51
N LEU A 143 12.18 19.22 -9.69
CA LEU A 143 13.18 20.28 -9.90
C LEU A 143 12.59 21.49 -10.59
N ALA A 144 13.10 22.66 -10.23
CA ALA A 144 12.90 23.90 -10.97
C ALA A 144 14.21 24.28 -11.68
N VAL A 145 14.13 24.55 -12.98
CA VAL A 145 15.28 24.91 -13.82
C VAL A 145 14.94 26.16 -14.62
N GLU A 146 15.89 27.08 -14.67
CA GLU A 146 15.86 28.28 -15.49
C GLU A 146 17.19 28.41 -16.23
N SER A 147 17.14 28.71 -17.53
CA SER A 147 18.31 28.91 -18.37
C SER A 147 18.28 30.22 -19.15
N ASN A 148 19.46 30.67 -19.58
CA ASN A 148 19.65 31.92 -20.33
C ASN A 148 19.10 31.89 -21.76
N PHE A 149 18.68 30.74 -22.28
CA PHE A 149 18.08 30.58 -23.61
C PHE A 149 16.56 30.45 -23.57
N GLY A 150 15.92 30.93 -22.50
CA GLY A 150 14.46 31.05 -22.37
C GLY A 150 13.76 29.77 -21.93
N MET A 151 14.51 28.85 -21.33
CA MET A 151 14.06 27.53 -20.98
C MET A 151 13.79 27.47 -19.46
N VAL A 152 12.50 27.45 -19.10
CA VAL A 152 12.04 27.60 -17.72
C VAL A 152 10.96 26.55 -17.42
N THR A 153 11.11 25.85 -16.29
CA THR A 153 10.08 24.93 -15.78
C THR A 153 8.89 25.70 -15.21
N LYS A 154 7.68 25.13 -15.29
CA LYS A 154 6.49 25.73 -14.67
C LYS A 154 6.70 25.85 -13.16
N GLN A 155 6.31 26.99 -12.59
CA GLN A 155 6.36 27.18 -11.14
C GLN A 155 5.33 26.27 -10.47
N ARG A 156 5.79 25.52 -9.46
CA ARG A 156 4.93 24.62 -8.70
C ARG A 156 4.20 25.37 -7.60
N SER A 157 2.87 25.26 -7.57
CA SER A 157 2.03 25.82 -6.50
C SER A 157 1.95 24.88 -5.29
N ASP A 158 1.81 23.58 -5.55
CA ASP A 158 1.49 22.58 -4.54
C ASP A 158 2.55 21.47 -4.48
N PRO A 159 2.93 21.01 -3.26
CA PRO A 159 3.84 19.87 -3.11
C PRO A 159 3.25 18.57 -3.68
N SER A 160 1.93 18.42 -3.62
CA SER A 160 1.25 17.23 -4.15
C SER A 160 1.14 17.28 -5.67
N CYS A 161 1.33 16.13 -6.29
CA CYS A 161 1.05 15.93 -7.71
C CYS A 161 -0.44 15.71 -7.94
N ASP A 162 -0.97 16.17 -9.07
CA ASP A 162 -2.35 15.91 -9.43
C ASP A 162 -2.53 14.41 -9.66
N ALA A 163 -3.25 13.76 -8.74
CA ALA A 163 -3.44 12.32 -8.77
C ALA A 163 -4.33 11.99 -9.97
N GLY A 164 -3.70 11.66 -11.10
CA GLY A 164 -4.38 11.14 -12.28
C GLY A 164 -5.42 10.10 -11.87
N LYS A 165 -6.62 10.17 -12.47
CA LYS A 165 -7.80 9.39 -12.06
C LYS A 165 -7.41 7.94 -11.75
N LYS A 166 -7.37 7.57 -10.47
CA LYS A 166 -7.07 6.21 -10.04
C LYS A 166 -8.00 5.26 -10.78
N ARG A 167 -7.42 4.32 -11.51
CA ARG A 167 -8.15 3.30 -12.26
C ARG A 167 -8.94 2.46 -11.24
N LYS A 168 -10.23 2.73 -11.08
CA LYS A 168 -11.10 1.94 -10.21
C LYS A 168 -11.04 0.48 -10.66
N ARG A 169 -10.71 -0.42 -9.74
CA ARG A 169 -10.79 -1.87 -9.94
C ARG A 169 -12.29 -2.19 -10.14
N ARG A 170 -12.69 -2.47 -11.39
CA ARG A 170 -14.11 -2.40 -11.82
C ARG A 170 -14.98 -3.59 -11.37
N SER A 171 -14.42 -4.78 -11.18
CA SER A 171 -15.25 -6.00 -11.09
C SER A 171 -16.00 -6.16 -9.76
N SER A 172 -15.34 -6.06 -8.60
CA SER A 172 -16.02 -6.29 -7.31
C SER A 172 -16.90 -5.12 -6.85
N ALA A 173 -16.50 -3.89 -7.18
CA ALA A 173 -17.28 -2.70 -6.85
C ALA A 173 -18.59 -2.63 -7.64
N ALA A 174 -18.60 -3.08 -8.90
CA ALA A 174 -19.79 -3.09 -9.73
C ALA A 174 -20.89 -4.01 -9.17
N LEU A 175 -20.52 -5.21 -8.71
CA LEU A 175 -21.48 -6.15 -8.12
C LEU A 175 -22.09 -5.61 -6.81
N ILE A 176 -21.26 -5.01 -5.94
CA ILE A 176 -21.72 -4.38 -4.70
C ILE A 176 -22.64 -3.19 -4.99
N GLU A 177 -22.28 -2.35 -5.97
CA GLU A 177 -23.10 -1.23 -6.40
C GLU A 177 -24.46 -1.69 -6.96
N MET A 178 -24.48 -2.76 -7.77
CA MET A 178 -25.72 -3.36 -8.27
C MET A 178 -26.61 -3.91 -7.16
N LYS A 179 -26.05 -4.64 -6.18
CA LYS A 179 -26.80 -5.14 -5.01
C LYS A 179 -27.42 -3.97 -4.24
N ASN A 180 -26.64 -2.92 -3.98
CA ASN A 180 -27.12 -1.73 -3.26
C ASN A 180 -28.21 -0.97 -4.04
N GLN A 181 -28.05 -0.80 -5.36
CA GLN A 181 -29.05 -0.15 -6.21
C GLN A 181 -30.39 -0.90 -6.23
N LYS A 182 -30.38 -2.25 -6.24
CA LYS A 182 -31.61 -3.05 -6.17
C LYS A 182 -32.27 -2.94 -4.80
N ALA A 183 -31.50 -2.95 -3.71
CA ALA A 183 -32.03 -2.80 -2.35
C ALA A 183 -32.65 -1.42 -2.10
N LEU A 184 -32.10 -0.35 -2.69
CA LEU A 184 -32.63 1.02 -2.59
C LEU A 184 -34.05 1.21 -3.15
N LYS A 185 -34.56 0.25 -3.94
CA LYS A 185 -35.94 0.29 -4.46
C LYS A 185 -37.01 0.12 -3.37
N TYR A 186 -36.62 -0.44 -2.22
CA TYR A 186 -37.51 -0.60 -1.08
C TYR A 186 -37.31 0.55 -0.09
N ASN A 187 -38.38 1.02 0.52
CA ASN A 187 -38.34 2.16 1.44
C ASN A 187 -38.16 1.73 2.90
N GLU A 188 -38.70 0.56 3.27
CA GLU A 188 -38.61 0.05 4.63
C GLU A 188 -37.25 -0.62 4.90
N ASN A 189 -36.69 -0.36 6.09
CA ASN A 189 -35.42 -0.96 6.50
C ASN A 189 -35.48 -2.50 6.56
N LEU A 190 -36.64 -3.05 6.94
CA LEU A 190 -36.85 -4.50 7.03
C LEU A 190 -36.88 -5.15 5.63
N GLU A 191 -37.55 -4.51 4.66
CA GLU A 191 -37.55 -4.96 3.26
C GLU A 191 -36.16 -4.87 2.62
N ARG A 192 -35.42 -3.78 2.87
CA ARG A 192 -34.03 -3.63 2.43
C ARG A 192 -33.14 -4.75 2.96
N GLN A 193 -33.25 -5.06 4.25
CA GLN A 193 -32.50 -6.15 4.86
C GLN A 193 -32.85 -7.50 4.23
N CYS A 194 -34.15 -7.79 4.02
CA CYS A 194 -34.60 -9.00 3.33
C CYS A 194 -34.08 -9.11 1.90
N CYS A 195 -33.97 -7.99 1.18
CA CYS A 195 -33.37 -7.95 -0.16
C CYS A 195 -31.87 -8.27 -0.11
N HIS A 196 -31.12 -7.66 0.82
CA HIS A 196 -29.69 -7.96 1.02
C HIS A 196 -29.46 -9.44 1.37
N ASP A 197 -30.27 -9.99 2.27
CA ASP A 197 -30.21 -11.41 2.65
C ASP A 197 -30.56 -12.34 1.47
N GLY A 198 -31.45 -11.91 0.58
CA GLY A 198 -31.77 -12.61 -0.67
C GLY A 198 -30.62 -12.62 -1.68
N MET A 199 -29.82 -11.55 -1.71
CA MET A 199 -28.65 -11.41 -2.59
C MET A 199 -27.35 -11.97 -2.00
N THR A 200 -27.40 -12.55 -0.80
CA THR A 200 -26.28 -13.26 -0.17
C THR A 200 -26.13 -14.64 -0.82
N SER A 201 -24.90 -15.06 -1.08
CA SER A 201 -24.57 -16.37 -1.64
C SER A 201 -24.90 -17.47 -0.65
N ASN A 202 -25.34 -18.62 -1.16
CA ASN A 202 -25.63 -19.79 -0.33
C ASN A 202 -24.57 -20.86 -0.55
N PRO A 203 -23.70 -21.15 0.45
CA PRO A 203 -22.70 -22.22 0.36
C PRO A 203 -23.28 -23.60 0.03
N MET A 204 -24.55 -23.85 0.38
CA MET A 204 -25.23 -25.13 0.13
C MET A 204 -25.95 -25.21 -1.23
N GLY A 205 -25.89 -24.16 -2.06
CA GLY A 205 -26.45 -24.17 -3.42
C GLY A 205 -27.97 -24.36 -3.52
N HIS A 206 -28.75 -24.09 -2.46
CA HIS A 206 -30.21 -24.19 -2.51
C HIS A 206 -30.85 -23.07 -3.34
N SER A 207 -31.92 -23.40 -4.05
CA SER A 207 -32.72 -22.44 -4.82
C SER A 207 -33.36 -21.36 -3.94
N CYS A 208 -33.62 -20.19 -4.54
CA CYS A 208 -34.32 -19.09 -3.88
C CYS A 208 -35.64 -19.52 -3.21
N ASP A 209 -36.43 -20.39 -3.85
CA ASP A 209 -37.72 -20.84 -3.30
C ASP A 209 -37.55 -21.75 -2.08
N ARG A 210 -36.47 -22.53 -2.03
CA ARG A 210 -36.15 -23.34 -0.84
C ARG A 210 -35.68 -22.45 0.31
N ARG A 211 -34.85 -21.45 0.02
CA ARG A 211 -34.39 -20.46 1.01
C ARG A 211 -35.56 -19.63 1.57
N ALA A 212 -36.52 -19.25 0.74
CA ALA A 212 -37.68 -18.46 1.11
C ALA A 212 -38.59 -19.14 2.15
N LYS A 213 -38.66 -20.48 2.17
CA LYS A 213 -39.44 -21.24 3.17
C LYS A 213 -38.94 -21.09 4.60
N HIS A 214 -37.69 -20.68 4.79
CA HIS A 214 -37.07 -20.51 6.11
C HIS A 214 -37.20 -19.08 6.66
N ILE A 215 -37.89 -18.18 5.95
CA ILE A 215 -38.06 -16.78 6.34
C ILE A 215 -39.24 -16.66 7.32
N LEU A 216 -38.96 -16.17 8.53
CA LEU A 216 -39.97 -15.96 9.58
C LEU A 216 -40.49 -14.52 9.68
N LYS A 217 -39.94 -13.59 8.87
CA LYS A 217 -40.19 -12.14 8.97
C LYS A 217 -41.44 -11.64 8.21
N GLY A 218 -42.38 -12.54 7.89
CA GLY A 218 -43.67 -12.23 7.23
C GLY A 218 -43.65 -12.25 5.70
N ASP A 219 -44.85 -12.30 5.09
CA ASP A 219 -45.03 -12.55 3.65
C ASP A 219 -44.42 -11.47 2.76
N LYS A 220 -44.42 -10.21 3.20
CA LYS A 220 -43.80 -9.10 2.46
C LYS A 220 -42.29 -9.31 2.30
N CYS A 221 -41.59 -9.74 3.35
CA CYS A 221 -40.16 -10.04 3.31
C CYS A 221 -39.87 -11.22 2.37
N VAL A 222 -40.74 -12.24 2.34
CA VAL A 222 -40.61 -13.40 1.43
C VAL A 222 -40.66 -12.96 -0.03
N GLN A 223 -41.59 -12.07 -0.40
CA GLN A 223 -41.70 -11.58 -1.77
C GLN A 223 -40.48 -10.75 -2.18
N VAL A 224 -40.03 -9.85 -1.30
CA VAL A 224 -38.83 -9.03 -1.53
C VAL A 224 -37.57 -9.89 -1.65
N PHE A 225 -37.43 -10.90 -0.80
CA PHE A 225 -36.32 -11.85 -0.84
C PHE A 225 -36.28 -12.61 -2.18
N LEU A 226 -37.42 -13.13 -2.65
CA LEU A 226 -37.50 -13.86 -3.91
C LEU A 226 -37.17 -12.98 -5.12
N ASP A 227 -37.64 -11.73 -5.14
CA ASP A 227 -37.31 -10.77 -6.21
C ASP A 227 -35.80 -10.50 -6.26
N CYS A 228 -35.19 -10.18 -5.12
CA CYS A 228 -33.76 -9.87 -5.07
C CYS A 228 -32.88 -11.11 -5.33
N CYS A 229 -33.28 -12.30 -4.86
CA CYS A 229 -32.55 -13.55 -5.07
C CYS A 229 -32.54 -13.96 -6.56
N ARG A 230 -33.70 -13.91 -7.25
CA ARG A 230 -33.77 -14.23 -8.68
C ARG A 230 -33.02 -13.20 -9.53
N TYR A 231 -33.09 -11.92 -9.14
CA TYR A 231 -32.36 -10.85 -9.82
C TYR A 231 -30.84 -11.09 -9.84
N ILE A 232 -30.25 -11.46 -8.69
CA ILE A 232 -28.81 -11.70 -8.62
C ILE A 232 -28.41 -13.00 -9.31
N GLU A 233 -29.20 -14.08 -9.19
CA GLU A 233 -28.93 -15.34 -9.88
C GLU A 233 -28.91 -15.18 -11.40
N LEU A 234 -29.85 -14.39 -11.96
CA LEU A 234 -29.87 -14.08 -13.39
C LEU A 234 -28.64 -13.29 -13.81
N LYS A 235 -28.23 -12.30 -13.01
CA LYS A 235 -27.04 -11.48 -13.32
C LYS A 235 -25.75 -12.29 -13.27
N ILE A 236 -25.57 -13.13 -12.25
CA ILE A 236 -24.41 -14.02 -12.14
C ILE A 236 -24.37 -15.01 -13.31
N LYS A 237 -25.53 -15.56 -13.73
CA LYS A 237 -25.58 -16.44 -14.92
C LYS A 237 -25.15 -15.70 -16.19
N ILE A 238 -25.62 -14.48 -16.41
CA ILE A 238 -25.25 -13.66 -17.57
C ILE A 238 -23.75 -13.33 -17.55
N GLU A 239 -23.20 -12.95 -16.40
CA GLU A 239 -21.76 -12.70 -16.25
C GLU A 239 -20.94 -13.96 -16.54
N LYS A 240 -21.35 -15.12 -16.00
CA LYS A 240 -20.70 -16.42 -16.27
C LYS A 240 -20.78 -16.86 -17.73
N GLU A 241 -21.82 -16.48 -18.47
CA GLU A 241 -21.91 -16.74 -19.92
C GLU A 241 -21.02 -15.79 -20.73
N LEU A 242 -20.87 -14.54 -20.28
CA LEU A 242 -20.00 -13.54 -20.91
C LEU A 242 -18.50 -13.83 -20.68
N ASP A 243 -18.15 -14.47 -19.55
CA ASP A 243 -16.77 -14.72 -19.10
C ASP A 243 -16.23 -16.10 -19.53
N ARG A 244 -16.95 -16.84 -20.40
CA ARG A 244 -16.53 -18.17 -20.90
C ARG A 244 -15.21 -18.20 -21.68
N ASP A 245 -14.62 -17.05 -22.01
CA ASP A 245 -13.31 -16.93 -22.69
C ASP A 245 -12.13 -16.67 -21.73
N LEU A 246 -12.34 -16.50 -20.42
CA LEU A 246 -11.25 -16.25 -19.45
C LEU A 246 -11.40 -17.12 -18.20
N GLU A 247 -10.63 -18.21 -18.17
CA GLU A 247 -10.65 -19.30 -17.18
C GLU A 247 -10.14 -18.94 -15.76
N ARG A 248 -10.25 -17.68 -15.32
CA ARG A 248 -9.79 -17.26 -13.98
C ARG A 248 -10.64 -16.16 -13.37
N SER A 249 -11.75 -16.52 -12.70
CA SER A 249 -12.33 -15.66 -11.65
C SER A 249 -13.24 -16.42 -10.68
N ASP A 250 -12.74 -17.45 -10.00
CA ASP A 250 -13.35 -17.89 -8.74
C ASP A 250 -12.93 -16.93 -7.63
N ASN A 251 -13.56 -15.76 -7.58
CA ASN A 251 -13.46 -14.85 -6.45
C ASN A 251 -14.86 -14.39 -5.98
N GLU A 252 -15.82 -15.33 -6.02
CA GLU A 252 -17.17 -15.19 -5.47
C GLU A 252 -17.23 -15.59 -3.98
N GLY A 253 -16.19 -15.24 -3.21
CA GLY A 253 -16.30 -15.26 -1.76
C GLY A 253 -17.19 -14.11 -1.32
N ASP A 254 -18.42 -14.40 -0.87
CA ASP A 254 -19.19 -13.44 -0.07
C ASP A 254 -18.35 -13.16 1.18
N TYR A 255 -17.80 -11.96 1.26
CA TYR A 255 -17.02 -11.53 2.41
C TYR A 255 -17.92 -11.66 3.64
N MET A 256 -17.41 -12.28 4.71
CA MET A 256 -18.14 -12.32 5.98
C MET A 256 -18.54 -10.89 6.36
N LYS A 257 -19.79 -10.69 6.80
CA LYS A 257 -20.21 -9.42 7.39
C LYS A 257 -19.34 -9.20 8.63
N ASP A 258 -18.79 -8.00 8.79
CA ASP A 258 -17.92 -7.65 9.93
C ASP A 258 -18.59 -7.92 11.30
N GLU A 259 -19.93 -7.97 11.33
CA GLU A 259 -20.77 -8.24 12.50
C GLU A 259 -20.71 -9.71 13.00
N ASP A 260 -20.37 -10.68 12.13
CA ASP A 260 -20.35 -12.12 12.49
C ASP A 260 -18.97 -12.60 12.99
N ILE A 261 -17.96 -11.72 12.99
CA ILE A 261 -16.61 -12.06 13.44
C ILE A 261 -16.50 -11.79 14.95
N SER A 262 -16.71 -12.83 15.76
CA SER A 262 -16.36 -12.79 17.18
C SER A 262 -14.83 -12.81 17.37
N VAL A 263 -14.21 -11.64 17.37
CA VAL A 263 -12.80 -11.51 17.72
C VAL A 263 -12.68 -11.58 19.24
N ARG A 264 -11.78 -12.43 19.76
CA ARG A 264 -11.36 -12.36 21.18
C ARG A 264 -10.95 -10.91 21.47
N SER A 265 -11.61 -10.25 22.40
CA SER A 265 -11.40 -8.82 22.69
C SER A 265 -10.57 -8.57 23.96
N ALA A 266 -10.48 -9.58 24.85
CA ALA A 266 -9.70 -9.51 26.07
C ALA A 266 -8.27 -10.01 25.84
N PHE A 267 -7.34 -9.06 25.94
CA PHE A 267 -5.89 -9.27 25.90
C PHE A 267 -5.27 -8.65 27.14
N ASP A 268 -4.23 -9.28 27.66
CA ASP A 268 -3.47 -8.73 28.78
C ASP A 268 -2.73 -7.46 28.35
N GLU A 269 -2.42 -6.60 29.33
CA GLU A 269 -1.77 -5.33 29.09
C GLU A 269 -0.34 -5.52 28.55
N SER A 270 0.04 -4.64 27.61
CA SER A 270 1.42 -4.60 27.11
C SER A 270 2.35 -4.05 28.20
N TRP A 271 3.54 -4.62 28.35
CA TRP A 271 4.51 -4.24 29.37
C TRP A 271 5.89 -4.02 28.75
N LEU A 272 6.93 -3.85 29.59
CA LEU A 272 8.31 -3.55 29.17
C LEU A 272 8.45 -2.23 28.38
N TRP A 273 7.61 -1.23 28.68
CA TRP A 273 7.63 0.08 28.03
C TRP A 273 8.80 0.95 28.51
N ASN A 274 9.99 0.68 27.97
CA ASN A 274 11.24 1.31 28.39
C ASN A 274 12.02 1.86 27.20
N ILE A 275 12.80 2.92 27.44
CA ILE A 275 13.75 3.48 26.48
C ILE A 275 15.16 3.26 27.03
N ILE A 276 15.99 2.55 26.27
CA ILE A 276 17.38 2.26 26.64
C ILE A 276 18.30 3.06 25.74
N LYS A 277 19.24 3.78 26.35
CA LYS A 277 20.31 4.47 25.60
C LYS A 277 21.53 3.57 25.49
N ILE A 278 22.00 3.32 24.27
CA ILE A 278 23.20 2.52 24.01
C ILE A 278 24.43 3.41 24.15
N THR A 279 25.17 3.20 25.23
CA THR A 279 26.41 3.95 25.54
C THR A 279 27.67 3.10 25.41
N ALA A 280 27.53 1.81 25.09
CA ALA A 280 28.64 0.92 24.84
C ALA A 280 29.42 1.35 23.58
N LYS A 281 30.73 1.10 23.58
CA LYS A 281 31.55 1.30 22.39
C LYS A 281 31.17 0.24 21.34
N PRO A 282 31.20 0.57 20.05
CA PRO A 282 30.94 -0.40 18.99
C PRO A 282 31.94 -1.55 19.08
N ASP A 283 31.47 -2.77 18.82
CA ASP A 283 32.31 -3.96 18.77
C ASP A 283 33.09 -3.96 17.44
N ALA A 284 33.94 -4.96 17.19
CA ALA A 284 34.74 -5.04 15.96
C ALA A 284 33.91 -5.07 14.65
N ASN A 285 32.59 -5.27 14.75
CA ASN A 285 31.65 -5.33 13.63
C ASN A 285 30.79 -4.07 13.48
N GLY A 286 31.06 -3.01 14.25
CA GLY A 286 30.24 -1.80 14.32
C GLY A 286 29.23 -1.85 15.45
#